data_AF-A0A944DWY9-F1
#
_entry.id   AF-A0A944DWY9-F1
#
_cell.length_a   1.000
_cell.length_b   1.000
_cell.length_c   1.000
_cell.angle_alpha   90.00
_cell.angle_beta   90.00
_cell.angle_gamma   90.00
#
_symmetry.space_group_name_H-M   'P 1'
#
loop_
_entity.id
_entity.type
_entity.pdbx_description
1 polymer ?
#
loop_
_entity_poly.entity_id
_entity_poly.type
_entity_poly.pdbx_seq_one_letter_code
_entity_poly.pdbx_strand_id
1 'polypeptide(L)'
;MTEPITVPEQDSVVGRLRDLAARSREATELDWVRERKDRHERERQEAVRGADWYVRNHFPSTFALVLTATSWQGYPRLDDTETEALTSIPPAAVAHLGEGVWIHHTRRRFGGGMATLLIACVCGNYREAAVDDDYALAREMDYLADTHDVCLGTCTPSRPATDGEDW
;
A
#
# COMPACT_ATOMS: atom_id res chain seq x y z
N MET A 1 -24.93 1.37 -49.79
CA MET A 1 -26.07 2.11 -49.18
C MET A 1 -26.34 1.44 -47.85
N THR A 2 -25.93 2.06 -46.75
CA THR A 2 -26.05 1.52 -45.39
C THR A 2 -27.32 2.11 -44.79
N GLU A 3 -28.33 1.27 -44.53
CA GLU A 3 -29.58 1.73 -43.93
C GLU A 3 -29.35 2.23 -42.50
N PRO A 4 -30.00 3.33 -42.09
CA PRO A 4 -29.86 3.87 -40.74
C PRO A 4 -30.51 2.91 -39.74
N ILE A 5 -29.73 2.43 -38.78
CA ILE A 5 -30.21 1.62 -37.66
C ILE A 5 -31.14 2.50 -36.81
N THR A 6 -32.45 2.30 -36.96
CA THR A 6 -33.46 2.97 -36.15
C THR A 6 -33.42 2.41 -34.72
N VAL A 7 -33.10 3.27 -33.76
CA VAL A 7 -33.11 2.94 -32.34
C VAL A 7 -34.57 2.70 -31.91
N PRO A 8 -34.93 1.51 -31.37
CA PRO A 8 -36.28 1.21 -30.92
C PRO A 8 -36.78 2.20 -29.86
N GLU A 9 -38.03 2.64 -29.98
CA GLU A 9 -38.71 3.50 -29.01
C GLU A 9 -38.63 2.93 -27.58
N GLN A 10 -38.51 3.82 -26.59
CA GLN A 10 -38.36 3.48 -25.17
C GLN A 10 -39.49 2.60 -24.62
N ASP A 11 -40.71 2.70 -25.19
CA ASP A 11 -41.87 1.90 -24.77
C ASP A 11 -41.94 0.49 -25.39
N SER A 12 -41.07 0.19 -26.36
CA SER A 12 -40.97 -1.16 -26.93
C SER A 12 -40.43 -2.17 -25.91
N VAL A 13 -40.77 -3.45 -26.07
CA VAL A 13 -40.20 -4.53 -25.25
C VAL A 13 -38.67 -4.52 -25.26
N VAL A 14 -38.07 -4.20 -26.41
CA VAL A 14 -36.61 -4.06 -26.56
C VAL A 14 -36.09 -2.84 -25.78
N GLY A 15 -36.80 -1.71 -25.78
CA GLY A 15 -36.50 -0.53 -24.97
C GLY A 15 -36.47 -0.85 -23.47
N ARG A 16 -37.51 -1.55 -22.99
CA ARG A 16 -37.61 -2.01 -21.59
C ARG A 16 -36.51 -2.98 -21.19
N LEU A 17 -36.14 -3.91 -22.09
CA LEU A 17 -35.03 -4.84 -21.85
C LEU A 17 -33.67 -4.12 -21.78
N ARG A 18 -33.44 -3.10 -22.62
CA ARG A 18 -32.21 -2.30 -22.55
C ARG A 18 -32.13 -1.50 -21.27
N ASP A 19 -33.23 -0.89 -20.84
CA ASP A 19 -33.31 -0.14 -19.59
C ASP A 19 -33.09 -1.05 -18.36
N LEU A 20 -33.69 -2.25 -18.36
CA LEU A 20 -33.42 -3.26 -17.32
C LEU A 20 -31.94 -3.67 -17.31
N ALA A 21 -31.35 -3.89 -18.48
CA ALA A 21 -29.92 -4.24 -18.61
C ALA A 21 -28.99 -3.09 -18.19
N ALA A 22 -29.38 -1.83 -18.39
CA ALA A 22 -28.64 -0.67 -17.89
C ALA A 22 -28.68 -0.62 -16.36
N ARG A 23 -29.88 -0.68 -15.77
CA ARG A 23 -30.06 -0.69 -14.31
C ARG A 23 -29.39 -1.88 -13.63
N SER A 24 -29.42 -3.05 -14.26
CA SER A 24 -28.72 -4.24 -13.75
C SER A 24 -27.20 -4.08 -13.77
N ARG A 25 -26.64 -3.46 -14.82
CA ARG A 25 -25.21 -3.15 -14.89
C ARG A 25 -24.80 -2.14 -13.82
N GLU A 26 -25.55 -1.05 -13.67
CA GLU A 26 -25.31 -0.04 -12.63
C GLU A 26 -25.37 -0.63 -11.22
N ALA A 27 -26.38 -1.46 -10.93
CA ALA A 27 -26.49 -2.14 -9.64
C ALA A 27 -25.29 -3.06 -9.37
N THR A 28 -24.89 -3.83 -10.38
CA THR A 28 -23.73 -4.72 -10.31
C THR A 28 -22.45 -3.92 -10.05
N GLU A 29 -22.25 -2.80 -10.77
CA GLU A 29 -21.09 -1.93 -10.59
C GLU A 29 -21.01 -1.33 -9.19
N LEU A 30 -22.14 -0.86 -8.64
CA LEU A 30 -22.21 -0.35 -7.27
C LEU A 30 -21.85 -1.42 -6.24
N ASP A 31 -22.31 -2.65 -6.43
CA ASP A 31 -21.99 -3.77 -5.55
C ASP A 31 -20.50 -4.13 -5.63
N TRP A 32 -19.91 -4.18 -6.83
CA TRP A 32 -18.46 -4.36 -7.00
C TRP A 32 -17.63 -3.28 -6.31
N VAL A 33 -18.05 -2.01 -6.40
CA VAL A 33 -17.36 -0.89 -5.74
C VAL A 33 -17.42 -1.03 -4.22
N ARG A 34 -18.58 -1.43 -3.67
CA ARG A 34 -18.75 -1.68 -2.23
C ARG A 34 -17.90 -2.85 -1.76
N GLU A 35 -17.95 -3.98 -2.46
CA GLU A 35 -17.16 -5.16 -2.12
C GLU A 35 -15.65 -4.87 -2.15
N ARG A 36 -15.18 -4.10 -3.14
CA ARG A 36 -13.78 -3.66 -3.21
C ARG A 36 -13.43 -2.79 -2.02
N LYS A 37 -14.26 -1.80 -1.68
CA LYS A 37 -14.03 -0.92 -0.53
C LYS A 37 -13.97 -1.71 0.79
N ASP A 38 -14.91 -2.63 0.99
CA ASP A 38 -14.98 -3.44 2.20
C ASP A 38 -13.78 -4.41 2.29
N ARG A 39 -13.34 -4.95 1.16
CA ARG A 39 -12.10 -5.74 1.09
C ARG A 39 -10.89 -4.90 1.48
N HIS A 40 -10.75 -3.70 0.92
CA HIS A 40 -9.61 -2.83 1.23
C HIS A 40 -9.59 -2.45 2.72
N GLU A 41 -10.75 -2.17 3.32
CA GLU A 41 -10.82 -1.87 4.74
C GLU A 41 -10.41 -3.06 5.61
N ARG A 42 -10.88 -4.27 5.28
CA ARG A 42 -10.45 -5.49 5.99
C ARG A 42 -8.95 -5.71 5.88
N GLU A 43 -8.38 -5.57 4.68
CA GLU A 43 -6.95 -5.76 4.46
C GLU A 43 -6.09 -4.73 5.21
N ARG A 44 -6.51 -3.47 5.27
CA ARG A 44 -5.85 -2.43 6.07
C ARG A 44 -5.83 -2.81 7.55
N GLN A 45 -6.96 -3.22 8.10
CA GLN A 45 -7.07 -3.63 9.50
C GLN A 45 -6.26 -4.90 9.80
N GLU A 46 -6.24 -5.85 8.88
CA GLU A 46 -5.40 -7.05 8.98
C GLU A 46 -3.91 -6.73 8.94
N ALA A 47 -3.49 -5.82 8.07
CA ALA A 47 -2.10 -5.37 8.00
C ALA A 47 -1.67 -4.68 9.31
N VAL A 48 -2.51 -3.80 9.87
CA VAL A 48 -2.26 -3.17 11.18
C VAL A 48 -2.13 -4.20 12.29
N ARG A 49 -3.09 -5.14 12.40
CA ARG A 49 -3.04 -6.21 13.40
C ARG A 49 -1.80 -7.09 13.24
N GLY A 50 -1.44 -7.40 12.00
CA GLY A 50 -0.24 -8.17 11.68
C GLY A 50 1.03 -7.45 12.12
N ALA A 51 1.13 -6.15 11.89
CA ALA A 51 2.28 -5.34 12.27
C ALA A 51 2.41 -5.18 13.80
N ASP A 52 1.31 -4.87 14.50
CA ASP A 52 1.28 -4.79 15.96
C ASP A 52 1.67 -6.13 16.59
N TRP A 53 1.12 -7.24 16.09
CA TRP A 53 1.52 -8.57 16.54
C TRP A 53 3.01 -8.84 16.25
N TYR A 54 3.49 -8.54 15.04
CA TYR A 54 4.87 -8.81 14.65
C TYR A 54 5.85 -8.08 15.57
N VAL A 55 5.62 -6.78 15.79
CA VAL A 55 6.44 -5.95 16.68
C VAL A 55 6.45 -6.47 18.11
N ARG A 56 5.30 -6.87 18.67
CA ARG A 56 5.25 -7.43 20.03
C ARG A 56 6.04 -8.72 20.20
N ASN A 57 6.19 -9.50 19.14
CA ASN A 57 6.88 -10.80 19.20
C ASN A 57 8.38 -10.70 18.83
N HIS A 58 8.76 -9.80 17.94
CA HIS A 58 10.13 -9.69 17.42
C HIS A 58 10.92 -8.52 18.05
N PHE A 59 10.21 -7.51 18.55
CA PHE A 59 10.80 -6.30 19.15
C PHE A 59 10.18 -5.98 20.52
N PRO A 60 10.09 -6.96 21.44
CA PRO A 60 9.39 -6.79 22.71
C PRO A 60 10.04 -5.72 23.60
N SER A 61 11.35 -5.46 23.44
CA SER A 61 12.10 -4.55 24.30
C SER A 61 12.23 -3.14 23.72
N THR A 62 11.83 -2.93 22.46
CA THR A 62 11.96 -1.63 21.78
C THR A 62 10.60 -1.19 21.22
N PHE A 63 10.29 -1.55 19.97
CA PHE A 63 9.10 -1.08 19.28
C PHE A 63 7.81 -1.42 20.00
N ALA A 64 7.72 -2.58 20.67
CA ALA A 64 6.51 -2.95 21.42
C ALA A 64 6.19 -2.01 22.58
N LEU A 65 7.17 -1.23 23.06
CA LEU A 65 6.98 -0.26 24.15
C LEU A 65 6.44 1.09 23.64
N VAL A 66 6.70 1.43 22.37
CA VAL A 66 6.40 2.76 21.81
C VAL A 66 5.34 2.73 20.72
N LEU A 67 5.23 1.63 19.97
CA LEU A 67 4.23 1.45 18.94
C LEU A 67 3.02 0.72 19.51
N THR A 68 1.86 1.35 19.36
CA THR A 68 0.56 0.72 19.62
C THR A 68 -0.14 0.45 18.30
N ALA A 69 -1.21 -0.34 18.32
CA ALA A 69 -2.06 -0.55 17.14
C ALA A 69 -2.52 0.76 16.47
N THR A 70 -2.72 1.83 17.25
CA THR A 70 -3.14 3.14 16.72
C THR A 70 -2.02 3.95 16.05
N SER A 71 -0.76 3.56 16.27
CA SER A 71 0.41 4.17 15.64
C SER A 71 0.56 3.76 14.17
N TRP A 72 -0.14 2.72 13.73
CA TRP A 72 -0.04 2.14 12.40
C TRP A 72 -1.12 2.66 11.45
N GLN A 73 -0.70 2.99 10.24
CA GLN A 73 -1.57 3.20 9.09
C GLN A 73 -1.52 1.96 8.19
N GLY A 74 -2.66 1.29 8.00
CA GLY A 74 -2.78 0.17 7.09
C GLY A 74 -2.99 0.59 5.64
N TYR A 75 -2.44 -0.20 4.73
CA TYR A 75 -2.60 -0.10 3.28
C TYR A 75 -3.09 -1.44 2.73
N PRO A 76 -4.10 -1.44 1.85
CA PRO A 76 -4.62 -2.67 1.27
C PRO A 76 -3.62 -3.24 0.25
N ARG A 77 -3.93 -4.42 -0.28
CA ARG A 77 -3.28 -4.88 -1.49
C ARG A 77 -3.57 -3.88 -2.61
N LEU A 78 -2.57 -3.65 -3.47
CA LEU A 78 -2.78 -2.97 -4.74
C LEU A 78 -2.58 -4.02 -5.84
N ASP A 79 -3.60 -4.24 -6.65
CA ASP A 79 -3.55 -5.20 -7.75
C ASP A 79 -2.89 -4.59 -9.00
N ASP A 80 -2.50 -5.43 -9.96
CA ASP A 80 -1.83 -5.00 -11.22
C ASP A 80 -2.62 -3.94 -12.00
N THR A 81 -3.94 -3.86 -11.83
CA THR A 81 -4.79 -2.83 -12.45
C THR A 81 -4.75 -1.47 -11.74
N GLU A 82 -4.27 -1.44 -10.50
CA GLU A 82 -4.17 -0.24 -9.66
C GLU A 82 -2.74 0.29 -9.60
N THR A 83 -1.77 -0.48 -10.09
CA THR A 83 -0.36 -0.09 -10.17
C THR A 83 0.10 -0.14 -11.61
N GLU A 84 0.93 0.81 -12.06
CA GLU A 84 1.64 0.68 -13.35
C GLU A 84 2.67 -0.47 -13.36
N ALA A 85 2.86 -1.14 -12.21
CA ALA A 85 3.72 -2.29 -12.05
C ALA A 85 3.05 -3.60 -12.47
N LEU A 86 3.82 -4.49 -13.09
CA LEU A 86 3.42 -5.86 -13.48
C LEU A 86 3.26 -6.81 -12.27
N THR A 87 3.08 -6.30 -11.05
CA THR A 87 3.07 -7.14 -9.84
C THR A 87 2.24 -6.51 -8.72
N SER A 88 1.30 -7.30 -8.19
CA SER A 88 0.50 -6.91 -7.03
C SER A 88 1.36 -6.58 -5.81
N ILE A 89 1.10 -5.43 -5.19
CA ILE A 89 1.76 -5.00 -3.95
C ILE A 89 0.97 -5.59 -2.76
N PRO A 90 1.60 -6.34 -1.86
CA PRO A 90 0.90 -6.96 -0.74
C PRO A 90 0.38 -5.90 0.25
N PRO A 91 -0.64 -6.23 1.07
CA PRO A 91 -1.06 -5.37 2.17
C PRO A 91 0.11 -5.05 3.10
N ALA A 92 0.16 -3.81 3.55
CA ALA A 92 1.25 -3.28 4.34
C ALA A 92 0.74 -2.39 5.47
N ALA A 93 1.55 -2.18 6.50
CA ALA A 93 1.29 -1.19 7.52
C ALA A 93 2.53 -0.34 7.75
N VAL A 94 2.34 0.95 7.98
CA VAL A 94 3.43 1.90 8.22
C VAL A 94 3.18 2.63 9.53
N ALA A 95 4.22 2.80 10.36
CA ALA A 95 4.19 3.66 11.52
C ALA A 95 5.35 4.66 11.47
N HIS A 96 5.11 5.88 11.94
CA HIS A 96 6.14 6.91 12.06
C HIS A 96 6.82 6.81 13.44
N LEU A 97 8.15 6.80 13.44
CA LEU A 97 8.98 6.66 14.65
C LEU A 97 9.52 8.01 15.16
N GLY A 98 9.39 9.08 14.38
CA GLY A 98 10.01 10.37 14.67
C GLY A 98 11.22 10.63 13.77
N GLU A 99 11.66 11.89 13.73
CA GLU A 99 12.93 12.31 13.10
C GLU A 99 13.14 11.83 11.65
N GLY A 100 12.05 11.69 10.89
CA GLY A 100 12.12 11.21 9.50
C GLY A 100 12.43 9.71 9.39
N VAL A 101 12.08 8.93 10.42
CA VAL A 101 12.16 7.47 10.42
C VAL A 101 10.74 6.89 10.43
N TRP A 102 10.50 5.94 9.55
CA TRP A 102 9.28 5.14 9.52
C TRP A 102 9.63 3.66 9.58
N ILE A 103 8.71 2.87 10.10
CA ILE A 103 8.74 1.42 10.00
C ILE A 103 7.63 0.97 9.07
N HIS A 104 7.99 0.13 8.11
CA HIS A 104 7.10 -0.50 7.16
C HIS A 104 7.07 -2.00 7.44
N HIS A 105 5.88 -2.54 7.64
CA HIS A 105 5.67 -3.97 7.83
C HIS A 105 4.88 -4.53 6.64
N THR A 106 5.44 -5.57 6.02
CA THR A 106 4.75 -6.36 4.98
C THR A 106 4.70 -7.82 5.36
N ARG A 107 3.58 -8.45 5.02
CA ARG A 107 3.41 -9.89 5.19
C ARG A 107 4.00 -10.61 3.98
N ARG A 108 4.86 -11.61 4.21
CA ARG A 108 5.43 -12.42 3.12
C ARG A 108 4.41 -13.45 2.63
N ARG A 109 4.46 -13.75 1.32
CA ARG A 109 3.56 -14.70 0.64
C ARG A 109 3.56 -16.10 1.25
N PHE A 110 4.69 -16.54 1.81
CA PHE A 110 4.88 -17.89 2.36
C PHE A 110 4.90 -17.95 3.89
N GLY A 111 4.29 -16.95 4.55
CA GLY A 111 4.27 -16.85 6.01
C GLY A 111 5.41 -16.02 6.56
N GLY A 112 5.18 -15.45 7.75
CA GLY A 112 6.06 -14.45 8.36
C GLY A 112 5.79 -13.01 7.91
N GLY A 113 6.34 -12.08 8.67
CA GLY A 113 6.39 -10.66 8.36
C GLY A 113 7.84 -10.22 8.12
N MET A 114 8.01 -9.06 7.50
CA MET A 114 9.28 -8.34 7.46
C MET A 114 9.01 -6.92 7.95
N ALA A 115 9.84 -6.42 8.85
CA ALA A 115 9.93 -5.01 9.14
C ALA A 115 11.09 -4.38 8.36
N THR A 116 10.83 -3.22 7.78
CA THR A 116 11.82 -2.42 7.06
C THR A 116 11.75 -1.01 7.61
N LEU A 117 12.88 -0.49 8.07
CA LEU A 117 13.04 0.92 8.36
C LEU A 117 13.16 1.70 7.07
N LEU A 118 12.37 2.75 6.94
CA LEU A 118 12.50 3.76 5.90
C LEU A 118 13.05 5.00 6.59
N ILE A 119 14.25 5.43 6.21
CA ILE A 119 14.94 6.53 6.85
C ILE A 119 15.16 7.64 5.84
N ALA A 120 14.67 8.84 6.13
CA ALA A 120 14.89 10.01 5.29
C ALA A 120 16.40 10.29 5.16
N CYS A 121 16.84 10.57 3.94
CA CYS A 121 18.20 11.01 3.67
C CYS A 121 18.23 12.51 3.36
N VAL A 122 19.33 13.16 3.70
CA VAL A 122 19.58 14.58 3.39
C VAL A 122 19.49 14.93 1.90
N CYS A 123 19.62 13.94 1.00
CA CYS A 123 19.44 14.14 -0.44
C CYS A 123 17.98 14.14 -0.91
N GLY A 124 17.01 14.04 0.01
CA GLY A 124 15.57 14.01 -0.29
C GLY A 124 15.03 12.65 -0.72
N ASN A 125 15.88 11.62 -0.70
CA ASN A 125 15.55 10.21 -0.92
C ASN A 125 15.43 9.48 0.42
N TYR A 126 15.20 8.17 0.40
CA TYR A 126 15.14 7.38 1.63
C TYR A 126 16.09 6.16 1.57
N ARG A 127 16.57 5.71 2.72
CA ARG A 127 17.29 4.44 2.87
C ARG A 127 16.33 3.40 3.41
N GLU A 128 16.42 2.19 2.88
CA GLU A 128 15.71 1.02 3.41
C GLU A 128 16.66 0.15 4.21
N ALA A 129 16.26 -0.27 5.40
CA ALA A 129 17.01 -1.23 6.20
C ALA A 129 16.05 -2.29 6.76
N ALA A 130 16.23 -3.55 6.35
CA ALA A 130 15.45 -4.65 6.90
C ALA A 130 15.89 -4.93 8.35
N VAL A 131 14.93 -5.01 9.26
CA VAL A 131 15.14 -5.31 10.67
C VAL A 131 14.24 -6.47 11.06
N ASP A 132 14.80 -7.47 11.72
CA ASP A 132 14.11 -8.71 12.10
C ASP A 132 14.03 -8.91 13.62
N ASP A 133 14.87 -8.23 14.40
CA ASP A 133 14.84 -8.24 15.86
C ASP A 133 15.38 -6.96 16.51
N ASP A 134 15.25 -6.86 17.85
CA ASP A 134 15.74 -5.75 18.67
C ASP A 134 17.24 -5.44 18.44
N TYR A 135 18.07 -6.44 18.12
CA TYR A 135 19.52 -6.27 17.93
C TYR A 135 19.84 -5.66 16.56
N ALA A 136 19.21 -6.16 15.49
CA ALA A 136 19.31 -5.58 14.15
C ALA A 136 18.83 -4.12 14.16
N LEU A 137 17.74 -3.84 14.88
CA LEU A 137 17.27 -2.47 15.08
C LEU A 137 18.31 -1.59 15.77
N ALA A 138 18.86 -2.02 16.90
CA ALA A 138 19.85 -1.24 17.64
C ALA A 138 21.06 -0.88 16.75
N ARG A 139 21.58 -1.87 16.00
CA ARG A 139 22.68 -1.66 15.06
C ARG A 139 22.37 -0.62 13.98
N GLU A 140 21.16 -0.67 13.41
CA GLU A 140 20.76 0.30 12.39
C GLU A 140 20.59 1.71 12.99
N MET A 141 20.07 1.83 14.21
CA MET A 141 19.93 3.11 14.89
C MET A 141 21.28 3.73 15.24
N ASP A 142 22.25 2.91 15.72
CA ASP A 142 23.62 3.38 15.97
C ASP A 142 24.28 3.89 14.69
N TYR A 143 24.15 3.12 13.60
CA TYR A 143 24.67 3.54 12.30
C TYR A 143 24.02 4.83 11.80
N LEU A 144 22.73 5.03 12.05
CA LEU A 144 22.04 6.27 11.70
C LEU A 144 22.49 7.45 12.52
N ALA A 145 22.71 7.28 13.82
CA ALA A 145 23.25 8.35 14.66
C ALA A 145 24.57 8.89 14.09
N ASP A 146 25.42 8.01 13.56
CA ASP A 146 26.71 8.38 12.96
C ASP A 146 26.61 8.93 11.53
N THR A 147 25.54 8.66 10.80
CA THR A 147 25.44 8.95 9.35
C THR A 147 24.26 9.81 8.92
N HIS A 148 23.45 10.31 9.86
CA HIS A 148 22.21 11.05 9.57
C HIS A 148 22.42 12.29 8.68
N ASP A 149 23.58 12.95 8.77
CA ASP A 149 23.88 14.17 8.01
C ASP A 149 24.57 13.93 6.65
N VAL A 150 24.83 12.67 6.28
CA VAL A 150 25.62 12.34 5.08
C VAL A 150 24.84 11.41 4.14
N CYS A 151 24.73 11.81 2.88
CA CYS A 151 24.23 10.92 1.83
C CYS A 151 25.33 9.94 1.40
N LEU A 152 25.08 8.64 1.57
CA LEU A 152 26.01 7.56 1.22
C LEU A 152 25.86 7.07 -0.23
N GLY A 153 24.96 7.67 -1.01
CA GLY A 153 24.72 7.33 -2.42
C GLY A 153 23.88 6.06 -2.65
N THR A 154 23.45 5.36 -1.59
CA THR A 154 22.64 4.14 -1.66
C THR A 154 21.16 4.38 -1.32
N CYS A 155 20.62 5.54 -1.72
CA CYS A 155 19.25 5.93 -1.37
C CYS A 155 18.25 5.55 -2.47
N THR A 156 17.09 5.05 -2.07
CA THR A 156 15.93 4.80 -2.94
C THR A 156 15.21 6.11 -3.23
N PRO A 157 14.93 6.43 -4.51
CA PRO A 157 14.30 7.69 -4.86
C PRO A 157 12.86 7.78 -4.37
N SER A 158 12.50 8.92 -3.76
CA SER A 158 11.17 9.21 -3.20
C SER A 158 10.07 9.36 -4.25
N ARG A 159 10.45 9.60 -5.51
CA ARG A 159 9.58 9.62 -6.67
C ARG A 159 10.14 8.63 -7.70
N PRO A 160 9.30 7.95 -8.48
CA PRO A 160 9.79 7.36 -9.71
C PRO A 160 10.50 8.47 -10.49
N ALA A 161 11.67 8.16 -11.05
CA ALA A 161 12.27 9.06 -12.03
C ALA A 161 11.17 9.31 -13.07
N THR A 162 10.65 10.52 -13.12
CA THR A 162 9.91 10.95 -14.30
C THR A 162 10.99 10.98 -15.36
N ASP A 163 11.12 9.87 -16.08
CA ASP A 163 11.98 9.77 -17.24
C ASP A 163 11.65 10.99 -18.08
N GLY A 164 12.66 11.85 -18.27
CA GLY A 164 12.49 13.13 -18.92
C GLY A 164 11.93 12.95 -20.32
N GLU A 165 10.64 13.18 -20.48
CA GLU A 165 10.05 13.59 -21.74
C GLU A 165 10.07 15.13 -21.78
N ASP A 166 11.26 15.66 -22.01
CA ASP A 166 11.42 16.85 -22.85
C ASP A 166 11.40 16.37 -24.31
N TRP A 167 10.21 16.39 -24.93
CA TRP A 167 10.03 16.59 -26.37
C TRP A 167 8.65 17.17 -26.67
#